data_AF-A0A2H6IF08-F1
#
_entry.id   AF-A0A2H6IF08-F1
#
_cell.length_a   1.000
_cell.length_b   1.000
_cell.length_c   1.000
_cell.angle_alpha   90.00
_cell.angle_beta   90.00
_cell.angle_gamma   90.00
#
_symmetry.space_group_name_H-M   'P 1'
#
loop_
_entity.id
_entity.type
_entity.pdbx_description
1 polymer ?
#
loop_
_entity_poly.entity_id
_entity_poly.type
_entity_poly.pdbx_seq_one_letter_code
_entity_poly.pdbx_strand_id
1 'polypeptide(L)'
;MLPPMGVKNTDRFFDEISRITGKPVPQEIEDERGRAVDAMIDSHPYVHGKRFALAGDPDILLGLISFILEMGGIPAHIVCTNGDKRFAAAANALLSESPFGQEATVYTGKDMWHLRSLMFTDPVDILIGNSYAKFLWRDTGTPLVRIGFPIFDRHHLHRYPVIGYQGVLNMVNWIVNTVLDEMDRKTMNTTSFDVIR
;
A
#
# COMPACT_ATOMS: atom_id res chain seq x y z
N MET A 1 -11.69 -9.99 11.18
CA MET A 1 -11.76 -9.77 9.73
C MET A 1 -10.77 -8.67 9.40
N LEU A 2 -9.97 -8.83 8.35
CA LEU A 2 -9.05 -7.77 7.91
C LEU A 2 -9.84 -6.64 7.24
N PRO A 3 -9.34 -5.40 7.22
CA PRO A 3 -9.98 -4.31 6.50
C PRO A 3 -10.14 -4.66 5.01
N PRO A 4 -11.27 -4.30 4.37
CA PRO A 4 -11.54 -4.63 2.96
C PRO A 4 -10.71 -3.75 2.01
N MET A 5 -9.39 -3.91 2.06
CA MET A 5 -8.40 -3.28 1.21
C MET A 5 -7.63 -4.37 0.45
N GLY A 6 -7.44 -4.17 -0.86
CA GLY A 6 -6.99 -5.24 -1.77
C GLY A 6 -8.15 -6.08 -2.28
N VAL A 7 -7.88 -6.94 -3.27
CA VAL A 7 -8.90 -7.81 -3.88
C VAL A 7 -9.32 -8.89 -2.89
N LYS A 8 -8.37 -9.61 -2.28
CA LYS A 8 -8.67 -10.76 -1.40
C LYS A 8 -9.52 -10.38 -0.19
N ASN A 9 -9.23 -9.24 0.44
CA ASN A 9 -10.00 -8.81 1.62
C ASN A 9 -11.35 -8.22 1.22
N THR A 10 -11.46 -7.63 0.03
CA THR A 10 -12.75 -7.16 -0.50
C THR A 10 -13.65 -8.34 -0.88
N ASP A 11 -13.10 -9.37 -1.53
CA ASP A 11 -13.78 -10.63 -1.83
C ASP A 11 -14.37 -11.22 -0.53
N ARG A 12 -13.53 -11.40 0.51
CA ARG A 12 -13.96 -11.92 1.83
C ARG A 12 -15.04 -11.09 2.50
N PHE A 13 -15.03 -9.78 2.30
CA PHE A 13 -16.06 -8.89 2.86
C PHE A 13 -17.40 -9.11 2.16
N PHE A 14 -17.43 -9.18 0.83
CA PHE A 14 -18.66 -9.47 0.09
C PHE A 14 -19.15 -10.90 0.27
N ASP A 15 -18.26 -11.88 0.37
CA ASP A 15 -18.59 -13.27 0.71
C ASP A 15 -19.32 -13.35 2.06
N GLU A 16 -18.83 -12.62 3.07
CA GLU A 16 -19.45 -12.61 4.39
C GLU A 16 -20.81 -11.90 4.37
N ILE A 17 -20.95 -10.80 3.63
CA ILE A 17 -22.25 -10.14 3.43
C ILE A 17 -23.24 -11.09 2.74
N SER A 18 -22.80 -11.77 1.69
CA SER A 18 -23.60 -12.75 0.96
C SER A 18 -24.04 -13.89 1.89
N ARG A 19 -23.11 -14.43 2.69
CA ARG A 19 -23.38 -15.49 3.68
C ARG A 19 -24.42 -15.06 4.73
N ILE A 20 -24.30 -13.84 5.26
CA ILE A 20 -25.21 -13.33 6.30
C ILE A 20 -26.59 -13.01 5.73
N THR A 21 -26.66 -12.46 4.52
CA THR A 21 -27.91 -11.97 3.92
C THR A 21 -28.62 -13.03 3.07
N GLY A 22 -27.93 -14.09 2.66
CA GLY A 22 -28.41 -15.08 1.71
C GLY A 22 -28.57 -14.53 0.28
N LYS A 23 -28.07 -13.32 0.01
CA LYS A 23 -28.16 -12.66 -1.31
C LYS A 23 -26.85 -12.83 -2.05
N PRO A 24 -26.87 -13.21 -3.34
CA PRO A 24 -25.65 -13.28 -4.15
C PRO A 24 -25.02 -11.89 -4.30
N VAL A 25 -23.71 -11.86 -4.55
CA VAL A 25 -22.99 -10.65 -4.93
C VAL A 25 -23.55 -10.15 -6.28
N PRO A 26 -23.98 -8.87 -6.40
CA PRO A 26 -24.49 -8.33 -7.66
C PRO A 26 -23.43 -8.31 -8.78
N GLN A 27 -23.86 -8.44 -10.03
CA GLN A 27 -22.96 -8.44 -11.19
C GLN A 27 -22.12 -7.16 -11.28
N GLU A 28 -22.68 -6.01 -10.89
CA GLU A 28 -21.97 -4.73 -10.92
C GLU A 28 -20.73 -4.73 -10.02
N ILE A 29 -20.78 -5.47 -8.90
CA ILE A 29 -19.65 -5.63 -7.96
C ILE A 29 -18.60 -6.58 -8.53
N GLU A 30 -19.02 -7.63 -9.23
CA GLU A 30 -18.11 -8.51 -9.96
C GLU A 30 -17.41 -7.77 -11.12
N ASP A 31 -18.13 -6.87 -11.80
CA ASP A 31 -17.55 -6.02 -12.85
C ASP A 31 -16.56 -4.99 -12.28
N GLU A 32 -16.82 -4.44 -11.08
CA GLU A 32 -15.83 -3.63 -10.34
C GLU A 32 -14.59 -4.43 -9.96
N ARG A 33 -14.77 -5.68 -9.50
CA ARG A 33 -13.67 -6.60 -9.20
C ARG A 33 -12.82 -6.88 -10.43
N GLY A 34 -13.45 -7.18 -11.57
CA GLY A 34 -12.77 -7.42 -12.84
C GLY A 34 -11.89 -6.24 -13.25
N ARG A 35 -12.41 -5.01 -13.18
CA ARG A 35 -11.66 -3.78 -13.48
C ARG A 35 -10.50 -3.54 -12.51
N ALA A 36 -10.67 -3.86 -11.24
CA ALA A 36 -9.60 -3.75 -10.26
C ALA A 36 -8.45 -4.73 -10.57
N VAL A 37 -8.77 -6.00 -10.87
CA VAL A 37 -7.78 -7.01 -11.23
C VAL A 37 -7.06 -6.66 -12.54
N ASP A 38 -7.78 -6.19 -13.55
CA ASP A 38 -7.24 -5.72 -14.83
C ASP A 38 -6.18 -4.63 -14.62
N ALA A 39 -6.52 -3.58 -13.87
CA ALA A 39 -5.58 -2.50 -13.55
C ALA A 39 -4.36 -2.97 -12.74
N MET A 40 -4.52 -3.95 -11.84
CA MET A 40 -3.42 -4.55 -11.11
C MET A 40 -2.47 -5.30 -12.04
N ILE A 41 -2.99 -6.04 -13.03
CA ILE A 41 -2.19 -6.78 -14.02
C ILE A 41 -1.42 -5.81 -14.91
N ASP A 42 -2.08 -4.78 -15.43
CA ASP A 42 -1.45 -3.75 -16.29
C ASP A 42 -0.30 -3.06 -15.58
N SER A 43 -0.45 -2.81 -14.27
CA SER A 43 0.51 -2.03 -13.49
C SER A 43 1.51 -2.85 -12.69
N HIS A 44 1.33 -4.17 -12.60
CA HIS A 44 2.18 -5.07 -11.83
C HIS A 44 3.69 -4.90 -12.10
N PRO A 45 4.17 -4.70 -13.36
CA PRO A 45 5.60 -4.52 -13.62
C PRO A 45 6.23 -3.34 -12.87
N TYR A 46 5.43 -2.33 -12.51
CA TYR A 46 5.85 -1.15 -11.78
C TYR A 46 5.82 -1.31 -10.26
N VAL A 47 5.33 -2.43 -9.74
CA VAL A 47 5.23 -2.68 -8.29
C VAL A 47 6.00 -3.93 -7.87
N HIS A 48 6.06 -4.95 -8.74
CA HIS A 48 6.72 -6.21 -8.46
C HIS A 48 8.17 -6.01 -7.98
N GLY A 49 8.49 -6.61 -6.83
CA GLY A 49 9.81 -6.58 -6.22
C GLY A 49 10.21 -5.24 -5.59
N LYS A 50 9.38 -4.19 -5.68
CA LYS A 50 9.68 -2.91 -5.01
C LYS A 50 9.55 -3.03 -3.51
N ARG A 51 10.47 -2.40 -2.79
CA ARG A 51 10.50 -2.36 -1.32
C ARG A 51 9.70 -1.16 -0.81
N PHE A 52 8.91 -1.38 0.24
CA PHE A 52 8.04 -0.38 0.84
C PHE A 52 8.37 -0.16 2.32
N ALA A 53 8.37 1.12 2.72
CA ALA A 53 8.24 1.53 4.11
C ALA A 53 6.81 2.02 4.36
N LEU A 54 6.19 1.58 5.45
CA LEU A 54 4.82 1.92 5.82
C LEU A 54 4.78 2.56 7.20
N ALA A 55 4.00 3.64 7.36
CA ALA A 55 3.69 4.22 8.65
C ALA A 55 2.21 4.61 8.75
N GLY A 56 1.51 4.11 9.77
CA GLY A 56 0.08 4.37 9.95
C GLY A 56 -0.53 3.66 11.15
N ASP A 57 -1.87 3.71 11.20
CA ASP A 57 -2.67 3.02 12.22
C ASP A 57 -2.81 1.51 11.92
N PRO A 58 -3.11 0.67 12.93
CA PRO A 58 -3.07 -0.78 12.80
C PRO A 58 -3.88 -1.33 11.63
N ASP A 59 -5.15 -0.93 11.51
CA ASP A 59 -6.05 -1.46 10.48
C ASP A 59 -5.61 -1.05 9.07
N ILE A 60 -5.27 0.23 8.87
CA ILE A 60 -4.77 0.71 7.56
C ILE A 60 -3.51 -0.04 7.17
N LEU A 61 -2.59 -0.28 8.10
CA LEU A 61 -1.38 -1.04 7.83
C LEU A 61 -1.66 -2.49 7.46
N LEU A 62 -2.58 -3.18 8.15
CA LEU A 62 -2.98 -4.54 7.78
C LEU A 62 -3.56 -4.61 6.35
N GLY A 63 -4.41 -3.65 5.99
CA GLY A 63 -4.97 -3.54 4.65
C GLY A 63 -3.90 -3.26 3.59
N LEU A 64 -2.98 -2.33 3.86
CA LEU A 64 -1.87 -2.00 2.96
C LEU A 64 -0.90 -3.16 2.79
N ILE A 65 -0.54 -3.88 3.86
CA ILE A 65 0.32 -5.07 3.78
C ILE A 65 -0.31 -6.09 2.84
N SER A 66 -1.60 -6.42 3.04
CA SER A 66 -2.29 -7.40 2.18
C SER A 66 -2.26 -6.97 0.72
N PHE A 67 -2.60 -5.71 0.42
CA PHE A 67 -2.62 -5.20 -0.93
C PHE A 67 -1.22 -5.16 -1.59
N ILE A 68 -0.19 -4.76 -0.86
CA ILE A 68 1.19 -4.72 -1.38
C ILE A 68 1.67 -6.14 -1.72
N LEU A 69 1.38 -7.12 -0.87
CA LEU A 69 1.71 -8.52 -1.15
C LEU A 69 0.97 -9.06 -2.38
N GLU A 70 -0.30 -8.66 -2.60
CA GLU A 70 -1.06 -9.00 -3.82
C GLU A 70 -0.45 -8.42 -5.09
N MET A 71 0.16 -7.23 -5.01
CA MET A 71 0.86 -6.58 -6.14
C MET A 71 2.31 -7.09 -6.34
N GLY A 72 2.76 -8.05 -5.52
CA GLY A 72 4.14 -8.54 -5.54
C GLY A 72 5.19 -7.57 -4.99
N GLY A 73 4.76 -6.58 -4.19
CA GLY A 73 5.65 -5.66 -3.49
C GLY A 73 6.11 -6.21 -2.13
N ILE A 74 7.22 -5.67 -1.63
CA ILE A 74 7.89 -6.13 -0.40
C ILE A 74 7.70 -5.07 0.71
N PRO A 75 6.82 -5.27 1.70
CA PRO A 75 6.62 -4.33 2.80
C PRO A 75 7.74 -4.44 3.87
N ALA A 76 8.96 -4.05 3.51
CA ALA A 76 10.18 -4.22 4.29
C ALA A 76 10.11 -3.62 5.71
N HIS A 77 9.67 -2.35 5.83
CA HIS A 77 9.64 -1.65 7.12
C HIS A 77 8.23 -1.20 7.47
N ILE A 78 7.61 -1.79 8.49
CA ILE A 78 6.23 -1.49 8.89
C ILE A 78 6.24 -0.87 10.28
N VAL A 79 6.02 0.44 10.39
CA VAL A 79 6.02 1.15 11.67
C VAL A 79 4.60 1.53 12.08
N CYS A 80 4.17 1.03 13.24
CA CYS A 80 2.87 1.34 13.83
C CYS A 80 3.05 1.84 15.27
N THR A 81 3.00 3.16 15.47
CA THR A 81 3.25 3.80 16.77
C THR A 81 2.26 3.33 17.84
N ASN A 82 0.99 3.20 17.48
CA ASN A 82 -0.12 2.76 18.34
C ASN A 82 -0.45 1.26 18.16
N GLY A 83 0.41 0.49 17.48
CA GLY A 83 0.23 -0.94 17.30
C GLY A 83 0.44 -1.72 18.61
N ASP A 84 -0.41 -2.70 18.85
CA ASP A 84 -0.32 -3.60 20.00
C ASP A 84 0.18 -5.00 19.58
N LYS A 85 0.20 -5.94 20.55
CA LYS A 85 0.60 -7.34 20.27
C LYS A 85 -0.35 -8.05 19.31
N ARG A 86 -1.63 -7.66 19.25
CA ARG A 86 -2.62 -8.27 18.35
C ARG A 86 -2.38 -7.85 16.92
N PHE A 87 -2.13 -6.55 16.69
CA PHE A 87 -1.70 -6.04 15.40
C PHE A 87 -0.41 -6.72 14.94
N ALA A 88 0.61 -6.79 15.80
CA ALA A 88 1.87 -7.43 15.43
C ALA A 88 1.68 -8.90 15.02
N ALA A 89 0.87 -9.66 15.76
CA ALA A 89 0.56 -11.05 15.40
C ALA A 89 -0.18 -11.16 14.06
N ALA A 90 -1.19 -10.31 13.82
CA ALA A 90 -1.95 -10.29 12.57
C ALA A 90 -1.09 -9.88 11.35
N ALA A 91 -0.24 -8.87 11.52
CA ALA A 91 0.68 -8.42 10.48
C ALA A 91 1.71 -9.51 10.12
N ASN A 92 2.33 -10.14 11.13
CA ASN A 92 3.28 -11.24 10.87
C ASN A 92 2.60 -12.47 10.24
N ALA A 93 1.36 -12.77 10.61
CA ALA A 93 0.58 -13.83 9.95
C ALA A 93 0.39 -13.53 8.46
N LEU A 94 -0.03 -12.30 8.11
CA LEU A 94 -0.16 -11.87 6.72
C LEU A 94 1.16 -11.98 5.94
N LEU A 95 2.25 -11.51 6.52
CA LEU A 95 3.57 -11.54 5.88
C LEU A 95 4.04 -12.98 5.60
N SER A 96 3.70 -13.93 6.48
CA SER A 96 4.04 -15.34 6.29
C SER A 96 3.26 -16.04 5.16
N GLU A 97 2.16 -15.47 4.68
CA GLU A 97 1.35 -16.04 3.59
C GLU A 97 2.00 -15.86 2.20
N SER A 98 3.04 -15.03 2.08
CA SER A 98 3.61 -14.63 0.79
C SER A 98 5.14 -14.62 0.81
N PRO A 99 5.83 -15.06 -0.27
CA PRO A 99 7.29 -14.94 -0.36
C PRO A 99 7.76 -13.49 -0.28
N PHE A 100 6.94 -12.53 -0.69
CA PHE A 100 7.26 -11.11 -0.62
C PHE A 100 7.24 -10.53 0.81
N GLY A 101 6.75 -11.30 1.79
CA GLY A 101 6.77 -10.91 3.21
C GLY A 101 8.02 -11.37 3.98
N GLN A 102 8.93 -12.12 3.36
CA GLN A 102 10.07 -12.73 4.07
C GLN A 102 11.06 -11.71 4.65
N GLU A 103 11.22 -10.56 3.99
CA GLU A 103 12.14 -9.50 4.41
C GLU A 103 11.47 -8.45 5.31
N ALA A 104 10.17 -8.61 5.58
CA ALA A 104 9.39 -7.61 6.30
C ALA A 104 9.64 -7.66 7.81
N THR A 105 9.73 -6.48 8.43
CA THR A 105 9.78 -6.35 9.89
C THR A 105 8.70 -5.41 10.39
N VAL A 106 7.95 -5.86 11.40
CA VAL A 106 6.87 -5.09 12.04
C VAL A 106 7.38 -4.45 13.33
N TYR A 107 7.30 -3.12 13.39
CA TYR A 107 7.77 -2.29 14.49
C TYR A 107 6.59 -1.62 15.22
N THR A 108 6.20 -2.18 16.37
CA THR A 108 5.19 -1.58 17.24
C THR A 108 5.80 -0.64 18.28
N GLY A 109 5.07 0.42 18.64
CA GLY A 109 5.53 1.41 19.61
C GLY A 109 6.80 2.15 19.16
N LYS A 110 7.02 2.26 17.84
CA LYS A 110 8.08 3.04 17.22
C LYS A 110 7.48 4.17 16.42
N ASP A 111 8.24 5.23 16.24
CA ASP A 111 7.80 6.45 15.55
C ASP A 111 8.51 6.64 14.20
N MET A 112 8.19 7.74 13.52
CA MET A 112 8.80 8.08 12.24
C MET A 112 10.29 8.43 12.34
N TRP A 113 10.82 8.76 13.51
CA TRP A 113 12.26 8.96 13.68
C TRP A 113 13.02 7.64 13.63
N HIS A 114 12.44 6.57 14.19
CA HIS A 114 12.96 5.22 14.02
C HIS A 114 12.88 4.77 12.56
N LEU A 115 11.74 5.01 11.90
CA LEU A 115 11.58 4.68 10.48
C LEU A 115 12.59 5.43 9.61
N ARG A 116 12.86 6.70 9.90
CA ARG A 116 13.90 7.48 9.23
C ARG A 116 15.26 6.77 9.28
N SER A 117 15.68 6.29 10.45
CA SER A 117 16.94 5.54 10.58
C SER A 117 16.94 4.25 9.76
N LEU A 118 15.85 3.47 9.81
CA LEU A 118 15.71 2.25 9.02
C LEU A 118 15.88 2.51 7.53
N MET A 119 15.24 3.56 7.02
CA MET A 119 15.31 3.94 5.60
C MET A 119 16.69 4.44 5.14
N PHE A 120 17.57 4.86 6.07
CA PHE A 120 18.97 5.15 5.75
C PHE A 120 19.85 3.89 5.73
N THR A 121 19.63 2.97 6.68
CA THR A 121 20.46 1.77 6.84
C THR A 121 20.06 0.64 5.90
N ASP A 122 18.77 0.56 5.58
CA ASP A 122 18.17 -0.43 4.69
C ASP A 122 17.13 0.27 3.79
N PRO A 123 17.59 0.91 2.70
CA PRO A 123 16.74 1.72 1.83
C PRO A 123 15.60 0.95 1.18
N VAL A 124 14.53 1.68 0.88
CA VAL A 124 13.34 1.18 0.18
C VAL A 124 12.99 2.08 -0.99
N ASP A 125 12.18 1.57 -1.92
CA ASP A 125 11.79 2.27 -3.13
C ASP A 125 10.66 3.28 -2.88
N ILE A 126 9.72 2.94 -1.99
CA ILE A 126 8.48 3.70 -1.80
C ILE A 126 8.17 3.83 -0.30
N LEU A 127 7.78 5.04 0.11
CA LEU A 127 7.27 5.33 1.45
C LEU A 127 5.75 5.55 1.36
N ILE A 128 4.96 4.86 2.18
CA ILE A 128 3.52 5.11 2.33
C ILE A 128 3.25 5.61 3.75
N GLY A 129 2.58 6.76 3.85
CA GLY A 129 2.16 7.29 5.14
C GLY A 129 1.42 8.62 5.02
N ASN A 130 1.37 9.35 6.14
CA ASN A 130 0.64 10.61 6.24
C ASN A 130 1.52 11.84 5.89
N SER A 131 1.02 13.06 6.07
CA SER A 131 1.78 14.28 5.72
C SER A 131 3.09 14.46 6.48
N TYR A 132 3.25 13.89 7.69
CA TYR A 132 4.52 13.97 8.42
C TYR A 132 5.63 13.19 7.74
N ALA A 133 5.29 12.12 7.01
CA ALA A 133 6.23 11.31 6.25
C ALA A 133 6.97 12.10 5.15
N LYS A 134 6.51 13.31 4.80
CA LYS A 134 7.24 14.18 3.85
C LYS A 134 8.62 14.58 4.35
N PHE A 135 8.83 14.61 5.67
CA PHE A 135 10.16 14.88 6.24
C PHE A 135 11.10 13.70 6.03
N LEU A 136 10.59 12.46 6.07
CA LEU A 136 11.36 11.27 5.72
C LEU A 136 11.69 11.28 4.23
N TRP A 137 10.72 11.60 3.36
CA TRP A 137 10.98 11.78 1.94
C TRP A 137 12.11 12.80 1.67
N ARG A 138 12.04 13.98 2.30
CA ARG A 138 13.10 15.00 2.17
C ARG A 138 14.46 14.48 2.60
N ASP A 139 14.52 13.72 3.68
CA ASP A 139 15.76 13.30 4.31
C ASP A 139 16.38 12.09 3.61
N THR A 140 15.58 11.12 3.16
CA THR A 140 16.05 9.85 2.57
C THR A 140 15.99 9.82 1.05
N GLY A 141 15.28 10.78 0.42
CA GLY A 141 15.01 10.78 -1.02
C GLY A 141 13.97 9.75 -1.48
N THR A 142 13.38 8.98 -0.56
CA THR A 142 12.38 7.95 -0.90
C THR A 142 11.01 8.57 -1.21
N PRO A 143 10.45 8.39 -2.42
CA PRO A 143 9.18 9.01 -2.81
C PRO A 143 8.02 8.60 -1.89
N LEU A 144 7.14 9.55 -1.60
CA LEU A 144 6.04 9.41 -0.65
C LEU A 144 4.67 9.32 -1.34
N VAL A 145 3.98 8.19 -1.13
CA VAL A 145 2.55 8.01 -1.42
C VAL A 145 1.76 8.34 -0.15
N ARG A 146 0.80 9.27 -0.26
CA ARG A 146 0.01 9.74 0.89
C ARG A 146 -1.25 8.91 1.05
N ILE A 147 -1.18 7.89 1.91
CA ILE A 147 -2.33 7.08 2.32
C ILE A 147 -2.34 7.01 3.84
N GLY A 148 -3.46 7.40 4.45
CA GLY A 148 -3.63 7.44 5.90
C GLY A 148 -4.03 8.83 6.39
N PHE A 149 -3.75 9.11 7.66
CA PHE A 149 -4.15 10.34 8.33
C PHE A 149 -3.04 10.88 9.24
N PRO A 150 -2.86 12.21 9.33
CA PRO A 150 -3.53 13.26 8.56
C PRO A 150 -2.86 13.54 7.21
N ILE A 151 -3.66 13.97 6.23
CA ILE A 151 -3.15 14.54 4.97
C ILE A 151 -3.48 16.03 4.94
N PHE A 152 -2.53 16.86 5.37
CA PHE A 152 -2.67 18.32 5.43
C PHE A 152 -2.17 19.01 4.17
N ASP A 153 -1.18 18.42 3.49
CA ASP A 153 -0.47 19.06 2.39
C ASP A 153 -0.97 18.63 1.00
N ARG A 154 -2.13 17.98 0.92
CA ARG A 154 -2.87 17.70 -0.32
C ARG A 154 -4.35 17.95 -0.10
N HIS A 155 -5.01 18.44 -1.13
CA HIS A 155 -6.43 18.76 -1.06
C HIS A 155 -7.25 17.55 -1.52
N HIS A 156 -8.41 17.34 -0.89
CA HIS A 156 -9.46 16.42 -1.33
C HIS A 156 -9.11 14.92 -1.40
N LEU A 157 -7.92 14.48 -1.01
CA LEU A 157 -7.57 13.05 -1.01
C LEU A 157 -8.46 12.19 -0.12
N HIS A 158 -9.09 12.77 0.91
CA HIS A 158 -10.10 12.08 1.75
C HIS A 158 -11.39 11.71 1.01
N ARG A 159 -11.62 12.21 -0.22
CA ARG A 159 -12.82 11.92 -1.01
C ARG A 159 -12.72 10.62 -1.81
N TYR A 160 -11.52 10.06 -1.89
CA TYR A 160 -11.25 8.85 -2.66
C TYR A 160 -11.16 7.67 -1.69
N PRO A 161 -11.93 6.59 -1.92
CA PRO A 161 -11.87 5.43 -1.05
C PRO A 161 -10.52 4.71 -1.20
N VAL A 162 -10.10 4.06 -0.11
CA VAL A 162 -9.00 3.08 -0.09
C VAL A 162 -9.51 1.66 0.18
N ILE A 163 -10.81 1.52 0.44
CA ILE A 163 -11.51 0.25 0.67
C ILE A 163 -12.30 -0.16 -0.58
N GLY A 164 -12.59 -1.45 -0.70
CA GLY A 164 -13.31 -2.03 -1.83
C GLY A 164 -12.52 -2.03 -3.14
N TYR A 165 -13.12 -2.54 -4.21
CA TYR A 165 -12.47 -2.61 -5.52
C TYR A 165 -12.14 -1.24 -6.10
N GLN A 166 -12.99 -0.23 -5.88
CA GLN A 166 -12.66 1.16 -6.23
C GLN A 166 -11.45 1.69 -5.45
N GLY A 167 -11.29 1.25 -4.20
CA GLY A 167 -10.10 1.55 -3.40
C GLY A 167 -8.82 0.93 -3.95
N VAL A 168 -8.91 -0.29 -4.48
CA VAL A 168 -7.79 -0.94 -5.20
C VAL A 168 -7.34 -0.07 -6.37
N LEU A 169 -8.26 0.36 -7.23
CA LEU A 169 -7.94 1.25 -8.37
C LEU A 169 -7.24 2.53 -7.93
N ASN A 170 -7.74 3.19 -6.88
CA ASN A 170 -7.12 4.41 -6.36
C ASN A 170 -5.70 4.15 -5.82
N MET A 171 -5.51 3.09 -5.06
CA MET A 171 -4.20 2.74 -4.50
C MET A 171 -3.19 2.35 -5.59
N VAL A 172 -3.60 1.55 -6.59
CA VAL A 172 -2.77 1.24 -7.77
C VAL A 172 -2.36 2.54 -8.46
N ASN A 173 -3.33 3.39 -8.79
CA ASN A 173 -3.10 4.66 -9.47
C ASN A 173 -2.10 5.57 -8.71
N TRP A 174 -2.24 5.70 -7.39
CA TRP A 174 -1.34 6.54 -6.61
C TRP A 174 0.07 5.97 -6.48
N ILE A 175 0.20 4.66 -6.27
CA ILE A 175 1.51 4.01 -6.13
C ILE A 175 2.26 4.06 -7.46
N VAL A 176 1.62 3.63 -8.55
CA VAL A 176 2.26 3.46 -9.86
C VAL A 176 2.65 4.81 -10.44
N ASN A 177 1.78 5.82 -10.38
CA ASN A 177 2.15 7.15 -10.86
C ASN A 177 3.25 7.79 -10.01
N THR A 178 3.31 7.51 -8.70
CA THR A 178 4.45 7.95 -7.88
C THR A 178 5.76 7.30 -8.33
N VAL A 179 5.72 6.02 -8.72
CA VAL A 179 6.87 5.31 -9.29
C VAL A 179 7.27 5.92 -10.63
N LEU A 180 6.32 6.14 -11.54
CA LEU A 180 6.57 6.66 -12.87
C LEU A 180 7.12 8.10 -12.81
N ASP A 181 6.55 8.96 -11.97
CA ASP A 181 7.07 10.32 -11.72
C ASP A 181 8.51 10.30 -11.19
N GLU A 182 8.85 9.33 -10.33
CA GLU A 182 10.22 9.14 -9.84
C GLU A 182 11.16 8.65 -10.93
N MET A 183 10.71 7.72 -11.77
CA MET A 183 11.48 7.22 -12.91
C MET A 183 11.77 8.35 -13.89
N ASP A 184 10.77 9.13 -14.26
CA ASP A 184 10.91 10.30 -15.13
C ASP A 184 11.89 11.32 -14.55
N ARG A 185 11.76 11.66 -13.26
CA ARG A 185 12.71 12.57 -12.60
C ARG A 185 14.15 12.08 -12.66
N LYS A 186 14.38 10.77 -12.49
CA LYS A 186 15.72 10.16 -12.55
C LYS A 186 16.28 10.04 -13.97
N THR A 187 15.40 10.01 -14.97
CA THR A 187 15.76 9.75 -16.38
C THR A 187 15.64 10.97 -17.28
N MET A 188 15.15 12.11 -16.79
CA MET A 188 14.86 13.32 -17.59
C MET A 188 16.02 13.82 -18.47
N ASN A 189 17.26 13.53 -18.09
CA ASN A 189 18.46 13.90 -18.85
C ASN A 189 19.19 12.69 -19.46
N THR A 190 18.50 11.56 -19.64
CA THR A 190 19.05 10.31 -20.17
C THR A 190 18.23 9.80 -21.36
N THR A 191 18.70 8.72 -22.00
CA THR A 191 17.99 8.08 -23.12
C THR A 191 16.80 7.23 -22.68
N SER A 192 16.59 7.04 -21.38
CA SER A 192 15.49 6.22 -20.81
C SER A 192 14.26 7.05 -20.39
N PHE A 193 14.16 8.27 -20.93
CA PHE A 193 13.02 9.16 -20.76
C PHE A 193 11.95 8.83 -21.81
N ASP A 194 11.29 7.69 -21.62
CA ASP A 194 10.38 7.10 -22.59
C ASP A 194 9.00 7.76 -22.57
N VAL A 195 8.40 7.94 -23.76
CA VAL A 195 7.04 8.48 -23.91
C VAL A 195 5.97 7.45 -23.53
N ILE A 196 6.26 6.16 -23.72
CA ILE A 196 5.35 5.05 -23.41
C ILE A 196 6.03 4.20 -22.35
N ARG A 197 5.32 4.00 -21.25
CA ARG A 197 5.68 3.14 -20.12
C ARG A 197 4.53 2.15 -19.90
#